data_AF-A0A3S3V3B0-F1
#
_entry.id   AF-A0A3S3V3B0-F1
#
_cell.length_a   1.000
_cell.length_b   1.000
_cell.length_c   1.000
_cell.angle_alpha   90.00
_cell.angle_beta   90.00
_cell.angle_gamma   90.00
#
_symmetry.space_group_name_H-M   'P 1'
#
loop_
_entity.id
_entity.type
_entity.pdbx_description
1 polymer ?
#
loop_
_entity_poly.entity_id
_entity_poly.type
_entity_poly.pdbx_seq_one_letter_code
_entity_poly.pdbx_strand_id
1 'polypeptide(L)'
;MRIACVHQGYELYGSDRSFAESVAALRAAFPAAEIEVVLPRQGPIVEILKPHASRIVFEPLWVLRRQAMLRLATVEMARLPAALWRAWRRMRGSDLTYINT
;
A
#
# COMPACT_ATOMS: atom_id res chain seq x y z
N MET A 1 -11.41 -14.39 3.20
CA MET A 1 -10.62 -13.38 3.95
C MET A 1 -10.09 -12.36 2.96
N ARG A 2 -10.23 -11.08 3.26
CA ARG A 2 -9.75 -9.95 2.45
C ARG A 2 -8.61 -9.25 3.16
N ILE A 3 -7.45 -9.18 2.52
CA ILE A 3 -6.23 -8.61 3.07
C ILE A 3 -5.82 -7.42 2.21
N ALA A 4 -5.66 -6.24 2.82
CA ALA A 4 -5.09 -5.08 2.16
C ALA A 4 -3.62 -4.91 2.56
N CYS A 5 -2.72 -4.88 1.59
CA CYS A 5 -1.29 -4.67 1.77
C CYS A 5 -0.92 -3.32 1.14
N VAL A 6 -0.49 -2.35 1.93
CA VAL A 6 -0.21 -0.97 1.46
C VAL A 6 1.27 -0.67 1.60
N HIS A 7 1.87 -0.16 0.52
CA HIS A 7 3.28 0.21 0.50
C HIS A 7 3.52 1.51 -0.27
N GLN A 8 4.42 2.36 0.25
CA GLN A 8 4.76 3.65 -0.36
C GLN A 8 5.88 3.59 -1.41
N GLY A 9 6.61 2.48 -1.47
CA GLY A 9 7.64 2.22 -2.48
C GLY A 9 7.05 1.60 -3.74
N TYR A 10 7.79 1.68 -4.84
CA TYR A 10 7.44 1.09 -6.15
C TYR A 10 8.68 0.62 -6.91
N GLU A 11 9.86 0.70 -6.31
CA GLU A 11 11.13 0.34 -6.91
C GLU A 11 11.54 -1.07 -6.42
N LEU A 12 12.83 -1.36 -6.35
CA LEU A 12 13.35 -2.57 -5.70
C LEU A 12 14.40 -2.16 -4.68
N TYR A 13 14.05 -1.27 -3.76
CA TYR A 13 14.88 -1.02 -2.58
C TYR A 13 14.63 -2.08 -1.49
N GLY A 14 15.38 -1.99 -0.38
CA GLY A 14 15.30 -2.99 0.70
C GLY A 14 13.89 -3.13 1.28
N SER A 15 13.21 -2.02 1.56
CA SER A 15 11.82 -2.00 2.04
C SER A 15 10.86 -2.64 1.04
N ASP A 16 11.06 -2.37 -0.25
CA ASP A 16 10.21 -2.85 -1.33
C ASP A 16 10.27 -4.39 -1.43
N ARG A 17 11.48 -4.95 -1.29
CA ARG A 17 11.68 -6.40 -1.24
C ARG A 17 11.09 -7.02 0.02
N SER A 18 11.32 -6.41 1.18
CA SER A 18 10.76 -6.89 2.46
C SER A 18 9.22 -6.87 2.46
N PHE A 19 8.63 -5.85 1.83
CA PHE A 19 7.19 -5.79 1.60
C PHE A 19 6.71 -6.95 0.74
N ALA A 20 7.36 -7.21 -0.40
CA ALA A 20 7.01 -8.32 -1.28
C ALA A 20 7.14 -9.69 -0.59
N GLU A 21 8.18 -9.90 0.21
CA GLU A 21 8.36 -11.09 1.05
C GLU A 21 7.22 -11.25 2.06
N SER A 22 6.79 -10.17 2.69
CA SER A 22 5.65 -10.18 3.63
C SER A 22 4.35 -10.55 2.92
N VAL A 23 4.12 -10.03 1.70
CA VAL A 23 2.96 -10.39 0.87
C VAL A 23 3.03 -11.87 0.45
N ALA A 24 4.21 -12.38 0.11
CA ALA A 24 4.41 -13.79 -0.21
C ALA A 24 4.11 -14.69 1.01
N ALA A 25 4.56 -14.30 2.20
CA ALA A 25 4.26 -15.01 3.44
C ALA A 25 2.75 -15.00 3.76
N LEU A 26 2.06 -13.87 3.55
CA LEU A 26 0.61 -13.79 3.71
C LEU A 26 -0.14 -14.70 2.73
N ARG A 27 0.30 -14.77 1.46
CA ARG A 27 -0.25 -15.71 0.48
C ARG A 27 -0.05 -17.16 0.92
N ALA A 28 1.14 -17.51 1.41
CA ALA A 28 1.43 -18.87 1.88
C ALA A 28 0.59 -19.26 3.10
N ALA A 29 0.42 -18.35 4.06
CA ALA A 29 -0.38 -18.58 5.27
C ALA A 29 -1.89 -18.63 5.00
N PHE A 30 -2.37 -17.85 4.01
CA PHE A 30 -3.78 -17.77 3.65
C PHE A 30 -3.98 -17.98 2.13
N PRO A 31 -3.85 -19.22 1.62
CA PRO A 31 -3.87 -19.49 0.18
C PRO A 31 -5.13 -19.01 -0.54
N ALA A 32 -6.29 -19.06 0.14
CA ALA A 32 -7.58 -18.64 -0.40
C ALA A 32 -7.94 -17.16 -0.12
N ALA A 33 -7.05 -16.37 0.51
CA ALA A 33 -7.35 -14.97 0.78
C ALA A 33 -7.31 -14.12 -0.51
N GLU A 34 -8.17 -13.11 -0.56
CA GLU A 34 -8.09 -12.04 -1.54
C GLU A 34 -7.08 -11.01 -1.04
N ILE A 35 -5.92 -10.92 -1.70
CA ILE A 35 -4.84 -10.00 -1.31
C ILE A 35 -4.83 -8.83 -2.30
N GLU A 36 -5.28 -7.66 -1.85
CA GLU A 36 -5.12 -6.39 -2.57
C GLU A 36 -3.80 -5.75 -2.17
N VAL A 37 -2.95 -5.46 -3.15
CA VAL A 37 -1.74 -4.65 -2.95
C VAL A 37 -1.97 -3.24 -3.48
N VAL A 38 -1.70 -2.23 -2.65
CA VAL A 38 -1.85 -0.82 -2.99
C VAL A 38 -0.47 -0.17 -3.08
N LEU A 39 -0.18 0.41 -4.25
CA LEU A 39 1.06 1.11 -4.54
C LEU A 39 0.76 2.55 -4.99
N PRO A 40 1.70 3.50 -4.84
CA PRO A 40 1.47 4.87 -5.29
C PRO A 40 1.49 5.02 -6.82
N ARG A 41 2.21 4.13 -7.51
CA ARG A 41 2.36 4.09 -8.97
C ARG A 41 2.97 2.76 -9.42
N GLN A 42 2.98 2.52 -10.72
CA GLN A 42 3.64 1.36 -11.33
C GLN A 42 5.16 1.46 -11.18
N GLY A 43 5.82 0.32 -10.99
CA GLY A 43 7.27 0.19 -10.98
C GLY A 43 7.73 -1.26 -10.85
N PRO A 44 9.04 -1.52 -10.77
CA PRO A 44 9.61 -2.87 -10.84
C PRO A 44 9.14 -3.85 -9.75
N ILE A 45 8.71 -3.36 -8.57
CA ILE A 45 8.12 -4.20 -7.50
C ILE A 45 6.91 -5.02 -7.97
N VAL A 46 6.20 -4.54 -9.00
CA VAL A 46 4.97 -5.16 -9.49
C VAL A 46 5.23 -6.60 -9.95
N GLU A 47 6.35 -6.88 -10.60
CA GLU A 47 6.65 -8.22 -11.12
C GLU A 47 6.83 -9.24 -10.00
N ILE A 48 7.43 -8.84 -8.88
CA ILE A 48 7.63 -9.74 -7.74
C ILE A 48 6.37 -9.87 -6.85
N LEU A 49 5.41 -8.96 -6.97
CA LEU A 49 4.14 -9.01 -6.24
C LEU A 49 3.05 -9.79 -6.97
N LYS A 50 3.05 -9.76 -8.31
CA LYS A 50 2.04 -10.41 -9.17
C LYS A 50 1.73 -11.86 -8.79
N PRO A 51 2.70 -12.73 -8.48
CA PRO A 51 2.41 -14.13 -8.12
C PRO A 51 1.64 -14.30 -6.80
N HIS A 52 1.68 -13.30 -5.93
CA HIS A 52 1.16 -13.39 -4.57
C HIS A 52 -0.12 -12.57 -4.37
N ALA A 53 -0.25 -11.44 -5.07
CA ALA A 53 -1.41 -10.57 -5.02
C ALA A 53 -2.59 -11.10 -5.84
N SER A 54 -3.80 -10.96 -5.32
CA SER A 54 -5.03 -11.16 -6.10
C SER A 54 -5.32 -9.99 -7.03
N ARG A 55 -4.95 -8.77 -6.60
CA ARG A 55 -4.99 -7.56 -7.43
C ARG A 55 -3.97 -6.53 -6.94
N ILE A 56 -3.47 -5.73 -7.87
CA ILE A 56 -2.58 -4.59 -7.57
C ILE A 56 -3.30 -3.33 -8.04
N VAL A 57 -3.46 -2.37 -7.14
CA VAL A 57 -4.13 -1.09 -7.40
C VAL A 57 -3.16 0.07 -7.17
N PHE A 58 -3.30 1.10 -8.00
CA PHE A 58 -2.49 2.31 -7.92
C PHE A 58 -3.32 3.47 -7.42
N GLU A 59 -2.92 4.07 -6.31
CA GLU A 59 -3.62 5.20 -5.71
C GLU A 59 -2.65 6.24 -5.17
N PRO A 60 -2.98 7.55 -5.21
CA PRO A 60 -2.14 8.55 -4.58
C PRO A 60 -2.17 8.36 -3.05
N LEU A 61 -1.14 7.70 -2.53
CA LEU A 61 -0.91 7.52 -1.11
C LEU A 61 -0.39 8.83 -0.51
N TRP A 62 -1.08 9.31 0.52
CA TRP A 62 -0.65 10.48 1.25
C TRP A 62 0.37 10.06 2.31
N VAL A 63 1.59 10.58 2.20
CA VAL A 63 2.70 10.28 3.11
C VAL A 63 3.22 11.59 3.68
N LEU A 64 3.24 11.69 5.01
CA LEU A 64 3.87 12.82 5.68
C LEU A 64 5.39 12.71 5.54
N ARG A 65 5.99 13.59 4.75
CA ARG A 65 7.45 13.69 4.60
C ARG A 65 7.96 14.88 5.40
N ARG A 66 9.02 14.68 6.19
CA ARG A 66 9.63 15.75 7.00
C ARG A 66 10.04 16.97 6.16
N GLN A 67 10.55 16.75 4.95
CA GLN A 67 10.91 17.83 4.01
C GLN A 67 9.70 18.62 3.50
N ALA A 68 8.50 18.05 3.57
CA ALA A 68 7.25 18.70 3.18
C ALA A 68 6.59 19.47 4.32
N MET A 69 7.14 19.46 5.55
CA MET A 69 6.54 20.12 6.73
C MET A 69 6.20 21.60 6.51
N LEU A 70 7.02 22.35 5.76
CA LEU A 70 6.74 23.76 5.41
C LEU A 70 5.66 23.89 4.32
N ARG A 71 5.53 22.90 3.44
CA ARG A 71 4.47 22.81 2.42
C ARG A 71 3.15 22.26 2.99
N LEU A 72 3.16 21.69 4.21
CA LEU A 72 1.95 21.17 4.84
C LEU A 72 0.91 22.27 5.04
N ALA A 73 1.32 23.52 5.28
CA ALA A 73 0.41 24.67 5.40
C ALA A 73 -0.31 25.06 4.09
N THR A 74 -0.19 24.25 3.02
CA THR A 74 -0.77 24.51 1.69
C THR A 74 -1.66 23.36 1.22
N VAL A 75 -1.91 23.24 -0.10
CA VAL A 75 -2.83 22.33 -0.81
C VAL A 75 -2.77 20.86 -0.37
N GLU A 76 -1.63 20.40 0.14
CA GLU A 76 -1.45 19.03 0.64
C GLU A 76 -2.38 18.68 1.81
N MET A 77 -2.82 19.67 2.59
CA MET A 77 -3.80 19.47 3.67
C MET A 77 -5.22 19.24 3.13
N ALA A 78 -5.57 19.84 1.98
CA ALA A 78 -6.88 19.63 1.35
C ALA A 78 -7.04 18.21 0.78
N ARG A 79 -5.93 17.52 0.48
CA ARG A 79 -5.94 16.12 0.01
C ARG A 79 -6.06 15.10 1.14
N LEU A 80 -5.77 15.50 2.38
CA LEU A 80 -5.78 14.63 3.54
C LEU A 80 -7.17 14.03 3.82
N PRO A 81 -8.29 14.79 3.84
CA PRO A 81 -9.62 14.20 4.05
C PRO A 81 -9.96 13.10 3.04
N ALA A 82 -9.64 13.33 1.76
CA ALA A 82 -9.86 12.34 0.72
C ALA A 82 -8.97 11.09 0.89
N ALA A 83 -7.70 11.27 1.30
CA ALA A 83 -6.79 10.16 1.58
C ALA A 83 -7.26 9.34 2.81
N LEU A 84 -7.68 10.01 3.88
CA LEU A 84 -8.24 9.38 5.07
C LEU A 84 -9.52 8.62 4.74
N TRP A 85 -10.41 9.18 3.93
CA TRP A 85 -11.62 8.50 3.48
C TRP A 85 -11.30 7.22 2.69
N ARG A 86 -10.36 7.30 1.73
CA ARG A 86 -9.92 6.11 0.97
C ARG A 86 -9.32 5.04 1.87
N ALA A 87 -8.45 5.43 2.80
CA ALA A 87 -7.84 4.53 3.77
C ALA A 87 -8.89 3.88 4.67
N TRP A 88 -9.82 4.67 5.22
CA TRP A 88 -10.91 4.19 6.06
C TRP A 88 -11.81 3.18 5.34
N ARG A 89 -12.25 3.52 4.12
CA ARG A 89 -13.08 2.63 3.30
C ARG A 89 -12.38 1.30 3.02
N ARG A 90 -11.07 1.35 2.73
CA ARG A 90 -10.25 0.14 2.51
C ARG A 90 -10.14 -0.70 3.76
N MET A 91 -9.71 -0.11 4.88
CA MET A 91 -9.56 -0.81 6.16
C MET A 91 -10.88 -1.44 6.61
N ARG A 92 -12.01 -0.73 6.45
CA ARG A 92 -13.34 -1.26 6.77
C ARG A 92 -13.78 -2.41 5.86
N GLY A 93 -13.28 -2.46 4.63
CA GLY A 93 -13.57 -3.51 3.66
C GLY A 93 -12.65 -4.73 3.75
N SER A 94 -11.63 -4.69 4.60
CA SER A 94 -10.62 -5.74 4.77
C SER A 94 -10.72 -6.36 6.15
N ASP A 95 -10.46 -7.66 6.23
CA ASP A 95 -10.39 -8.38 7.52
C ASP A 95 -9.01 -8.17 8.17
N LEU A 96 -7.98 -7.90 7.36
CA LEU A 96 -6.62 -7.58 7.79
C LEU A 96 -6.05 -6.46 6.91
N THR A 97 -5.40 -5.48 7.53
CA THR A 97 -4.61 -4.46 6.81
C THR A 97 -3.16 -4.51 7.26
N TYR A 98 -2.26 -4.78 6.32
CA TYR A 98 -0.82 -4.73 6.49
C TYR A 98 -0.26 -3.47 5.82
N ILE A 99 0.54 -2.69 6.57
CA ILE A 99 1.14 -1.46 6.08
C ILE A 99 2.65 -1.55 6.27
N ASN A 100 3.40 -1.32 5.20
CA ASN A 100 4.86 -1.24 5.22
C ASN A 100 5.29 0.14 4.68
N THR A 101 6.01 0.90 5.51
CA THR A 101 6.49 2.25 5.20
C THR A 101 7.99 2.28 5.11
#